data_AF-A0A5C9B2X5-F1
#
_entry.id   AF-A0A5C9B2X5-F1
#
_cell.length_a   1.000
_cell.length_b   1.000
_cell.length_c   1.000
_cell.angle_alpha   90.00
_cell.angle_beta   90.00
_cell.angle_gamma   90.00
#
_symmetry.space_group_name_H-M   'P 1'
#
loop_
_entity.id
_entity.type
_entity.pdbx_description
1 polymer ?
#
loop_
_entity_poly.entity_id
_entity_poly.type
_entity_poly.pdbx_seq_one_letter_code
_entity_poly.pdbx_strand_id
1 'polypeptide(L)' 'MIEAGIVHRLGHLELGDVSVAVAVSCPHRHQAFDAGRFLIDRLKEVIPIWKKENWSDGSTEWVHPGTDEAIEGPGRKP' A
#
# COMPACT_ATOMS: atom_id res chain seq x y z
N MET A 1 -7.66 10.54 22.62
CA MET A 1 -8.22 9.51 21.73
C MET A 1 -7.35 9.46 20.47
N ILE A 2 -7.14 8.29 19.89
CA ILE A 2 -6.52 8.14 18.57
C ILE A 2 -7.66 7.92 17.58
N GLU A 3 -7.71 8.67 16.49
CA GLU A 3 -8.61 8.42 15.37
C GLU A 3 -7.81 8.14 14.10
N ALA A 4 -8.35 7.32 13.20
CA ALA A 4 -7.70 6.97 11.96
C ALA A 4 -8.69 6.82 10.80
N GLY A 5 -8.23 7.14 9.60
CA GLY A 5 -8.93 6.92 8.34
C GLY A 5 -8.01 6.26 7.33
N ILE A 6 -8.55 5.29 6.59
CA ILE A 6 -7.81 4.57 5.55
C ILE A 6 -8.65 4.53 4.29
N VAL A 7 -8.03 4.87 3.17
CA VAL A 7 -8.62 4.71 1.84
C VAL A 7 -7.63 4.00 0.92
N HIS A 8 -8.14 3.08 0.10
CA HIS A 8 -7.38 2.41 -0.93
C HIS A 8 -8.09 2.58 -2.26
N ARG A 9 -7.35 3.03 -3.28
CA ARG A 9 -7.86 3.21 -4.64
C ARG A 9 -7.84 1.88 -5.38
N LEU A 10 -8.87 1.62 -6.17
CA LEU A 10 -8.96 0.45 -7.04
C LEU A 10 -8.96 0.89 -8.51
N GLY A 11 -8.67 -0.07 -9.41
CA GLY A 11 -8.60 0.17 -10.84
C GLY A 11 -7.21 0.55 -11.31
N HIS A 12 -7.15 1.25 -12.45
CA HIS A 12 -5.89 1.62 -13.09
C HIS A 12 -5.21 2.79 -12.37
N LEU A 13 -3.90 2.68 -12.19
CA LEU A 13 -3.03 3.67 -11.58
C LEU A 13 -1.85 3.92 -12.51
N GLU A 14 -1.56 5.19 -12.75
CA GLU A 14 -0.34 5.59 -13.47
C GLU A 14 0.88 5.54 -12.53
N LEU A 15 2.08 5.52 -13.10
CA LEU A 15 3.30 5.59 -12.31
C LEU A 15 3.33 6.89 -11.49
N GLY A 16 3.51 6.74 -10.18
CA GLY A 16 3.50 7.86 -9.22
C GLY A 16 2.14 8.17 -8.60
N ASP A 17 1.05 7.54 -9.06
CA ASP A 17 -0.25 7.67 -8.41
C ASP A 17 -0.25 7.07 -6.99
N VAL A 18 -1.01 7.69 -6.10
CA VAL A 18 -1.24 7.17 -4.74
C VAL A 18 -2.26 6.04 -4.78
N SER A 19 -1.84 4.84 -4.37
CA SER A 19 -2.71 3.67 -4.25
C SER A 19 -3.45 3.61 -2.89
N VAL A 20 -2.81 4.06 -1.82
CA VAL A 20 -3.33 3.98 -0.45
C VAL A 20 -2.97 5.23 0.33
N ALA A 21 -3.89 5.71 1.17
CA ALA A 21 -3.63 6.78 2.11
C ALA A 21 -4.11 6.38 3.51
N VAL A 22 -3.28 6.67 4.51
CA VAL A 22 -3.56 6.46 5.94
C VAL A 22 -3.39 7.79 6.65
N ALA A 23 -4.43 8.23 7.36
CA ALA A 23 -4.40 9.43 8.18
C ALA A 23 -4.67 9.07 9.63
N VAL A 24 -3.89 9.64 10.56
CA VAL A 24 -4.01 9.39 12.01
C VAL A 24 -4.00 10.72 12.75
N SER A 25 -4.93 10.91 13.68
CA SER A 25 -4.98 12.05 14.60
C SER A 25 -4.84 11.58 16.05
N CYS A 26 -4.02 12.27 16.85
CA CYS A 26 -3.85 12.00 18.27
C CYS A 26 -3.22 13.20 19.01
N PRO A 27 -3.30 13.25 20.35
CA PRO A 27 -2.71 14.35 21.13
C PRO A 27 -1.17 14.41 21.10
N HIS A 28 -0.49 13.29 20.90
CA HIS A 28 0.97 13.20 20.99
C HIS A 28 1.56 12.51 19.75
N ARG A 29 2.39 13.23 19.00
CA ARG A 29 2.95 12.78 17.71
C ARG A 29 3.51 11.35 17.70
N HIS A 30 4.11 10.87 18.79
CA HIS A 30 4.67 9.53 18.84
C HIS A 30 3.60 8.46 18.58
N GLN A 31 2.42 8.62 19.18
CA GLN A 31 1.29 7.70 18.97
C GLN A 31 0.79 7.74 17.52
N ALA A 32 0.82 8.90 16.86
CA ALA A 32 0.42 9.00 15.45
C ALA A 32 1.37 8.21 14.53
N PHE A 33 2.67 8.32 14.76
CA PHE A 33 3.66 7.59 13.95
C PHE A 33 3.57 6.07 14.17
N ASP A 34 3.45 5.63 15.42
CA ASP A 34 3.34 4.21 15.75
C ASP A 34 2.05 3.61 15.17
N ALA A 35 0.92 4.29 15.34
CA ALA A 35 -0.35 3.84 14.78
C ALA A 35 -0.34 3.87 13.26
N GLY A 36 0.19 4.92 12.62
CA GLY A 36 0.30 5.01 11.17
C GLY A 36 1.09 3.85 10.57
N ARG A 37 2.23 3.51 11.20
CA ARG A 37 3.05 2.36 10.80
C ARG A 37 2.30 1.04 10.98
N PHE A 38 1.72 0.82 12.15
CA PHE A 38 0.93 -0.39 12.42
C PHE A 38 -0.19 -0.59 11.39
N LEU A 39 -0.93 0.49 11.05
CA LEU A 39 -2.06 0.42 10.15
C LEU A 39 -1.66 0.07 8.71
N ILE A 40 -0.58 0.66 8.17
CA ILE A 40 -0.13 0.35 6.81
C ILE A 40 0.43 -1.07 6.70
N ASP A 41 1.19 -1.52 7.71
CA ASP A 41 1.74 -2.87 7.76
C ASP A 41 0.60 -3.90 7.84
N ARG A 42 -0.35 -3.69 8.77
CA ARG A 42 -1.51 -4.57 8.94
C ARG A 42 -2.38 -4.62 7.68
N LEU A 43 -2.59 -3.49 7.00
CA LEU A 43 -3.34 -3.42 5.75
C LEU A 43 -2.73 -4.32 4.70
N LYS A 44 -1.42 -4.21 4.46
CA LYS A 44 -0.71 -5.02 3.46
C LYS A 44 -0.75 -6.52 3.77
N GLU A 45 -0.88 -6.88 5.04
CA GLU A 45 -0.90 -8.28 5.45
C GLU A 45 -2.30 -8.93 5.48
N VAL A 46 -3.38 -8.23 5.92
CA VAL A 46 -4.73 -8.86 5.99
C VAL A 46 -5.65 -8.51 4.83
N ILE A 47 -5.50 -7.35 4.19
CA ILE A 47 -6.52 -6.91 3.23
C ILE A 47 -6.28 -7.60 1.89
N PRO A 48 -7.28 -8.31 1.34
CA PRO A 48 -7.14 -9.06 0.10
C PRO A 48 -7.19 -8.10 -1.12
N ILE A 49 -6.08 -7.40 -1.38
CA ILE A 49 -5.90 -6.52 -2.53
C ILE A 49 -4.71 -7.00 -3.36
N TRP A 50 -4.97 -7.27 -4.63
CA TRP A 50 -3.95 -7.69 -5.59
C TRP A 50 -3.57 -6.54 -6.52
N LYS A 51 -2.29 -6.45 -6.86
CA LYS A 51 -1.77 -5.53 -7.87
C LYS A 51 -1.47 -6.30 -9.14
N LYS A 52 -1.92 -5.79 -10.28
CA LYS A 52 -1.50 -6.26 -11.59
C LYS A 52 -0.56 -5.22 -12.20
N GLU A 53 0.65 -5.64 -12.53
CA GLU A 53 1.64 -4.79 -13.18
C GLU A 53 1.53 -4.94 -14.69
N ASN A 54 1.57 -3.82 -15.40
CA ASN A 54 1.57 -3.78 -16.86
C ASN A 54 2.88 -3.14 -17.30
N TRP A 55 3.67 -3.89 -18.07
CA TRP A 55 4.99 -3.49 -18.52
C TRP A 55 4.95 -2.90 -19.94
N SER A 56 5.98 -2.12 -20.29
CA SER A 56 6.06 -1.45 -21.60
C SER A 56 6.19 -2.40 -22.79
N ASP A 57 6.65 -3.63 -22.56
CA ASP A 57 6.72 -4.70 -23.56
C ASP A 57 5.37 -5.40 -23.80
N GLY A 58 4.32 -4.98 -23.08
CA GLY A 58 2.98 -5.56 -23.14
C GLY A 58 2.78 -6.77 -22.23
N SER A 59 3.81 -7.20 -21.48
CA SER A 59 3.67 -8.27 -20.49
C SER A 59 2.94 -7.77 -19.24
N THR A 60 2.29 -8.70 -18.53
CA THR A 60 1.58 -8.38 -17.29
C THR A 60 1.74 -9.46 -16.24
N GLU A 61 1.79 -9.06 -14.97
CA GLU A 61 2.02 -9.97 -13.85
C GLU A 61 1.16 -9.61 -12.65
N TRP A 62 0.68 -10.61 -11.92
CA TRP A 62 -0.06 -10.43 -10.69
C TRP A 62 0.87 -10.58 -9.50
N VAL A 63 0.90 -9.55 -8.64
CA VAL A 63 1.63 -9.57 -7.38
C VAL A 63 0.68 -10.01 -6.28
N HIS A 64 1.05 -11.07 -5.57
CA HIS A 64 0.26 -11.63 -4.48
C HIS A 64 0.50 -10.87 -3.16
N PRO A 65 -0.56 -10.63 -2.35
CA PRO A 65 -0.42 -10.07 -1.02
C PRO A 65 0.54 -10.89 -0.14
N GLY A 66 1.30 -10.21 0.73
CA GLY A 66 2.21 -10.86 1.68
C GLY A 66 3.49 -11.45 1.08
N THR A 67 3.77 -11.20 -0.20
CA THR A 67 5.07 -11.48 -0.82
C THR A 67 6.03 -10.30 -0.61
N ASP A 68 7.33 -10.54 -0.61
CA ASP A 68 8.33 -9.46 -0.51
C ASP A 68 8.17 -8.44 -1.65
N GLU A 69 7.79 -8.90 -2.85
CA GLU A 69 7.48 -8.05 -4.01
C GLU A 69 6.32 -7.07 -3.75
N ALA A 70 5.31 -7.47 -2.97
CA ALA A 70 4.21 -6.60 -2.57
C ALA A 70 4.63 -5.53 -1.54
N ILE A 71 5.68 -5.81 -0.76
CA ILE A 71 6.14 -4.94 0.33
C ILE A 71 7.15 -3.91 -0.21
N GLU A 72 8.15 -4.36 -0.95
CA GLU A 72 9.25 -3.55 -1.50
C GLU A 72 8.88 -2.85 -2.81
N GLY A 73 7.78 -3.27 -3.45
CA GLY A 73 7.38 -2.81 -4.77
C GLY A 73 8.11 -3.58 -5.89
N PRO A 74 7.78 -3.31 -7.16
CA PRO A 74 8.36 -4.05 -8.26
C PRO A 74 9.88 -3.90 -8.29
N GLY A 75 10.58 -5.03 -8.24
CA GLY A 75 11.93 -5.09 -8.76
C GLY A 75 11.94 -4.60 -10.20
N ARG A 76 12.96 -3.84 -10.58
CA ARG A 76 13.09 -3.34 -11.96
C ARG A 76 13.33 -4.55 -12.87
N LYS A 77 12.30 -5.04 -13.56
CA LYS A 77 12.51 -5.94 -14.70
C LYS A 77 13.23 -5.14 -15.81
N PRO A 78 14.19 -5.76 -16.51
CA PRO A 78 14.91 -5.11 -17.61
C PRO A 78 13.96 -4.64 -18.72
#